data_AF-A0A970D4N2-F1
#
_entry.id   AF-A0A970D4N2-F1
#
_cell.length_a   1.000
_cell.length_b   1.000
_cell.length_c   1.000
_cell.angle_alpha   90.00
_cell.angle_beta   90.00
_cell.angle_gamma   90.00
#
_symmetry.space_group_name_H-M   'P 1'
#
loop_
_entity.id
_entity.type
_entity.pdbx_description
1 polymer ?
#
loop_
_entity_poly.entity_id
_entity_poly.type
_entity_poly.pdbx_seq_one_letter_code
_entity_poly.pdbx_strand_id
1 'polypeptide(L)'
;MANYTLRAPSYKTPRIQEIHGILIHSLCRGIEDEIFGKSELPPSLPSDKIISPDKIAEFAEALKGYESVFTNGCFDILHPGHVYLLKECRKYGELLIVGLNSDDSIKRLKGSNRPYHNFKDRAAVLEALTAVDYIIEFNEDTPENLIKTLTPKVLIKGGDYTKETVVGSDWVEKHGGETVIIPLLEGHSTTAILKDKNKGN
;
A
#
# COMPACT_ATOMS: atom_id res chain seq x y z
N MET A 1 -32.28 -27.32 3.62
CA MET A 1 -32.03 -27.62 5.04
C MET A 1 -30.52 -27.71 5.24
N ALA A 2 -29.90 -26.72 5.87
CA ALA A 2 -28.46 -26.73 6.13
C ALA A 2 -28.19 -27.12 7.59
N ASN A 3 -27.55 -28.27 7.80
CA ASN A 3 -27.14 -28.78 9.11
C ASN A 3 -25.77 -28.19 9.50
N TYR A 4 -25.72 -26.89 9.83
CA TYR A 4 -24.53 -26.30 10.45
C TYR A 4 -24.71 -26.26 11.96
N THR A 5 -23.96 -27.09 12.68
CA THR A 5 -23.91 -27.04 14.15
C THR A 5 -22.69 -26.23 14.57
N LEU A 6 -22.91 -24.98 14.99
CA LEU A 6 -21.87 -24.15 15.60
C LEU A 6 -21.83 -24.39 17.11
N ARG A 7 -20.68 -24.85 17.62
CA ARG A 7 -20.46 -25.03 19.06
C ARG A 7 -19.71 -23.83 19.63
N ALA A 8 -20.39 -23.03 20.44
CA ALA A 8 -19.74 -22.02 21.28
C ALA A 8 -19.28 -22.65 22.61
N PRO A 9 -18.01 -22.49 23.03
CA PRO A 9 -17.60 -22.90 24.37
C PRO A 9 -18.24 -21.97 25.40
N SER A 10 -19.12 -22.49 26.25
CA SER A 10 -20.01 -21.73 27.14
C SER A 10 -19.33 -20.92 28.25
N TYR A 11 -18.01 -21.01 28.40
CA TYR A 11 -17.26 -20.43 29.51
C TYR A 11 -16.18 -19.41 29.11
N LYS A 12 -16.08 -19.03 27.82
CA LYS A 12 -15.11 -18.02 27.36
C LYS A 12 -15.82 -16.85 26.67
N THR A 13 -16.25 -15.88 27.45
CA THR A 13 -16.99 -14.68 27.00
C THR A 13 -16.36 -13.99 25.79
N PRO A 14 -15.03 -13.76 25.70
CA PRO A 14 -14.44 -13.12 24.52
C PRO A 14 -14.65 -13.92 23.23
N ARG A 15 -14.53 -15.24 23.31
CA ARG A 15 -14.68 -16.14 22.16
C ARG A 15 -16.12 -16.29 21.71
N ILE A 16 -17.07 -16.18 22.66
CA ILE A 16 -18.51 -16.12 22.36
C ILE A 16 -18.84 -14.82 21.62
N GLN A 17 -18.26 -13.68 22.06
CA GLN A 17 -18.47 -12.39 21.41
C GLN A 17 -17.90 -12.36 19.98
N GLU A 18 -16.72 -12.95 19.75
CA GLU A 18 -16.16 -13.11 18.40
C GLU A 18 -17.08 -13.92 17.48
N ILE A 19 -17.58 -15.06 17.96
CA ILE A 19 -18.51 -15.91 17.20
C ILE A 19 -19.83 -15.18 16.91
N HIS A 20 -20.36 -14.43 17.88
CA HIS A 20 -21.56 -13.60 17.67
C HIS A 20 -21.33 -12.54 16.60
N GLY A 21 -20.20 -11.84 16.65
CA GLY A 21 -19.85 -10.86 15.62
C GLY A 21 -19.81 -11.48 14.23
N ILE A 22 -19.15 -12.63 14.07
CA ILE A 22 -19.08 -13.35 12.79
C ILE A 22 -20.48 -13.76 12.31
N LEU A 23 -21.29 -14.34 13.20
CA LEU A 23 -22.65 -14.78 12.88
C LEU A 23 -23.57 -13.63 12.45
N ILE A 24 -23.53 -12.52 13.18
CA ILE A 24 -24.34 -11.33 12.88
C ILE A 24 -23.92 -10.77 11.52
N HIS A 25 -22.62 -10.61 11.25
CA HIS A 25 -22.17 -10.10 9.95
C HIS A 25 -22.53 -11.04 8.79
N SER A 26 -22.42 -12.36 8.96
CA SER A 26 -22.84 -13.32 7.93
C SER A 26 -24.35 -13.30 7.69
N LEU A 27 -25.16 -13.15 8.74
CA LEU A 27 -26.61 -13.05 8.61
C LEU A 27 -27.03 -11.75 7.94
N CYS A 28 -26.48 -10.61 8.35
CA CYS A 28 -26.76 -9.31 7.72
C CYS A 28 -26.45 -9.34 6.22
N ARG A 29 -25.30 -9.91 5.84
CA ARG A 29 -24.92 -10.08 4.44
C ARG A 29 -25.91 -10.94 3.66
N GLY A 30 -26.33 -12.08 4.22
CA GLY A 30 -27.31 -12.95 3.57
C GLY A 30 -28.68 -12.31 3.41
N ILE A 31 -29.13 -11.54 4.40
CA ILE A 31 -30.37 -10.76 4.34
C ILE A 31 -30.27 -9.67 3.28
N GLU A 32 -29.13 -8.98 3.18
CA GLU A 32 -28.92 -7.94 2.17
C GLU A 32 -29.00 -8.49 0.75
N ASP A 33 -28.31 -9.61 0.48
CA ASP A 33 -28.29 -10.26 -0.83
C ASP A 33 -29.69 -10.73 -1.28
N GLU A 34 -30.50 -11.23 -0.34
CA GLU A 34 -31.82 -11.81 -0.62
C GLU A 34 -32.93 -10.75 -0.72
N ILE A 35 -32.83 -9.66 0.06
CA ILE A 35 -33.87 -8.61 0.11
C ILE A 35 -33.60 -7.46 -0.87
N PHE A 36 -32.35 -7.01 -0.99
CA PHE A 36 -32.01 -5.84 -1.82
C PHE A 36 -31.44 -6.20 -3.19
N GLY A 37 -31.31 -7.50 -3.48
CA GLY A 37 -30.58 -8.02 -4.64
C GLY A 37 -29.07 -7.84 -4.48
N LYS A 38 -28.28 -8.35 -5.43
CA LYS A 38 -26.86 -7.97 -5.54
C LYS A 38 -26.75 -6.48 -5.85
N SER A 39 -26.89 -5.63 -4.84
CA SER A 39 -26.10 -4.42 -4.79
C SER A 39 -24.66 -4.92 -4.87
N GLU A 40 -23.89 -4.53 -5.89
CA GLU A 40 -22.44 -4.72 -5.86
C GLU A 40 -21.93 -3.88 -4.70
N LEU A 41 -22.00 -4.44 -3.48
CA LEU A 41 -21.28 -3.93 -2.34
C LEU A 41 -19.84 -3.74 -2.82
N PRO A 42 -19.23 -2.57 -2.55
CA PRO A 42 -17.88 -2.33 -3.00
C PRO A 42 -16.99 -3.48 -2.52
N PRO A 43 -16.07 -3.97 -3.37
CA PRO A 43 -15.21 -5.09 -3.02
C PRO A 43 -14.54 -4.81 -1.67
N SER A 44 -14.53 -5.82 -0.80
CA SER A 44 -13.85 -5.68 0.48
C SER A 44 -12.34 -5.54 0.24
N LEU A 45 -11.67 -4.77 1.08
CA LEU A 45 -10.22 -4.67 1.06
C LEU A 45 -9.57 -6.07 1.14
N PRO A 46 -8.56 -6.36 0.28
CA PRO A 46 -7.85 -7.65 0.29
C PRO A 46 -7.14 -7.93 1.62
N SER A 47 -7.05 -9.21 1.99
CA SER A 47 -6.25 -9.63 3.16
C SER A 47 -4.75 -9.61 2.89
N ASP A 48 -4.35 -9.85 1.64
CA ASP A 48 -2.96 -9.91 1.23
C ASP A 48 -2.45 -8.50 0.96
N LYS A 49 -1.24 -8.17 1.44
CA LYS A 49 -0.66 -6.84 1.24
C LYS A 49 -0.22 -6.62 -0.21
N ILE A 50 0.20 -7.67 -0.91
CA ILE A 50 0.67 -7.55 -2.29
C ILE A 50 -0.52 -7.69 -3.23
N ILE A 51 -0.86 -6.60 -3.93
CA ILE A 51 -1.97 -6.58 -4.89
C ILE A 51 -1.45 -7.00 -6.26
N SER A 52 -2.08 -8.03 -6.84
CA SER A 52 -1.73 -8.51 -8.17
C SER A 52 -2.22 -7.54 -9.26
N PRO A 53 -1.51 -7.42 -10.40
CA PRO A 53 -1.86 -6.45 -11.45
C PRO A 53 -3.29 -6.56 -11.98
N ASP A 54 -3.82 -7.78 -12.06
CA ASP A 54 -5.19 -8.08 -12.48
C ASP A 54 -6.26 -7.60 -11.50
N LYS A 55 -5.90 -7.35 -10.23
CA LYS A 55 -6.81 -6.91 -9.18
C LYS A 55 -6.76 -5.42 -8.87
N ILE A 56 -5.87 -4.65 -9.52
CA ILE A 56 -5.68 -3.23 -9.22
C ILE A 56 -6.99 -2.43 -9.39
N ALA A 57 -7.78 -2.72 -10.43
CA ALA A 57 -9.03 -2.02 -10.69
C ALA A 57 -10.09 -2.30 -9.59
N GLU A 58 -10.22 -3.56 -9.19
CA GLU A 58 -11.11 -3.96 -8.08
C GLU A 58 -10.65 -3.32 -6.77
N PHE A 59 -9.35 -3.34 -6.51
CA PHE A 59 -8.76 -2.70 -5.33
C PHE A 59 -8.98 -1.19 -5.31
N ALA A 60 -8.86 -0.51 -6.45
CA ALA A 60 -9.14 0.92 -6.55
C ALA A 60 -10.61 1.25 -6.21
N GLU A 61 -11.55 0.40 -6.62
CA GLU A 61 -12.96 0.55 -6.23
C GLU A 61 -13.14 0.33 -4.71
N ALA A 62 -12.48 -0.70 -4.15
CA ALA A 62 -12.50 -1.00 -2.72
C ALA A 62 -11.93 0.13 -1.85
N LEU A 63 -10.99 0.92 -2.39
CA LEU A 63 -10.37 2.05 -1.70
C LEU A 63 -11.27 3.28 -1.59
N LYS A 64 -12.36 3.35 -2.36
CA LYS A 64 -13.27 4.51 -2.30
C LYS A 64 -13.86 4.65 -0.90
N GLY A 65 -13.75 5.86 -0.35
CA GLY A 65 -14.21 6.19 1.00
C GLY A 65 -13.15 6.02 2.09
N TYR A 66 -11.98 5.44 1.78
CA TYR A 66 -10.83 5.44 2.68
C TYR A 66 -9.93 6.65 2.46
N GLU A 67 -9.31 7.14 3.53
CA GLU A 67 -8.24 8.14 3.46
C GLU A 67 -6.93 7.45 3.09
N SER A 68 -6.80 7.07 1.83
CA SER A 68 -5.64 6.34 1.30
C SER A 68 -4.45 7.26 1.02
N VAL A 69 -3.30 6.84 1.50
CA VAL A 69 -2.00 7.49 1.31
C VAL A 69 -1.19 6.66 0.32
N PHE A 70 -0.61 7.31 -0.69
CA PHE A 70 0.25 6.67 -1.65
C PHE A 70 1.66 7.24 -1.60
N THR A 71 2.65 6.37 -1.57
CA THR A 71 4.03 6.72 -1.88
C THR A 71 4.63 5.69 -2.84
N ASN A 72 5.77 6.00 -3.44
CA ASN A 72 6.43 5.05 -4.32
C ASN A 72 7.95 5.19 -4.31
N GLY A 73 8.62 4.11 -4.66
CA GLY A 73 10.06 4.08 -4.84
C GLY A 73 10.60 2.69 -5.12
N CYS A 74 11.92 2.60 -5.33
CA CYS A 74 12.55 1.32 -5.60
C CYS A 74 12.69 0.45 -4.34
N PHE A 75 12.90 1.06 -3.18
CA PHE A 75 13.16 0.40 -1.89
C PHE A 75 14.17 -0.76 -1.98
N ASP A 76 15.22 -0.57 -2.77
CA ASP A 76 16.20 -1.61 -3.11
C ASP A 76 16.93 -2.13 -1.88
N ILE A 77 17.60 -1.26 -1.13
CA ILE A 77 18.15 -1.56 0.18
C ILE A 77 17.49 -0.62 1.19
N LEU A 78 16.75 -1.17 2.14
CA LEU A 78 16.15 -0.37 3.21
C LEU A 78 17.21 0.25 4.12
N HIS A 79 16.92 1.45 4.58
CA HIS A 79 17.75 2.21 5.51
C HIS A 79 16.85 3.13 6.35
N PRO A 80 17.37 3.77 7.42
CA PRO A 80 16.56 4.59 8.33
C PRO A 80 15.73 5.66 7.62
N GLY A 81 16.26 6.30 6.57
CA GLY A 81 15.49 7.26 5.75
C GLY A 81 14.20 6.69 5.14
N HIS A 82 14.20 5.44 4.63
CA HIS A 82 12.98 4.81 4.12
C HIS A 82 11.99 4.51 5.25
N VAL A 83 12.48 4.01 6.39
CA VAL A 83 11.63 3.71 7.55
C VAL A 83 11.00 4.98 8.10
N TYR A 84 11.77 6.07 8.15
CA TYR A 84 11.29 7.39 8.53
C TYR A 84 10.19 7.87 7.58
N LEU A 85 10.44 7.87 6.26
CA LEU A 85 9.44 8.24 5.26
C LEU A 85 8.14 7.47 5.44
N LEU A 86 8.21 6.13 5.49
CA LEU A 86 7.03 5.27 5.63
C LEU A 86 6.27 5.51 6.95
N LYS A 87 6.99 5.79 8.05
CA LYS A 87 6.36 6.15 9.33
C LYS A 87 5.67 7.51 9.27
N GLU A 88 6.28 8.49 8.63
CA GLU A 88 5.66 9.81 8.47
C GLU A 88 4.43 9.73 7.58
N CYS A 89 4.42 8.89 6.53
CA CYS A 89 3.24 8.69 5.68
C CYS A 89 2.00 8.28 6.48
N ARG A 90 2.15 7.52 7.56
CA ARG A 90 1.03 7.06 8.42
C ARG A 90 0.30 8.18 9.15
N LYS A 91 0.84 9.40 9.17
CA LYS A 91 0.17 10.56 9.79
C LYS A 91 -0.91 11.18 8.90
N TYR A 92 -0.96 10.79 7.63
CA TYR A 92 -1.76 11.45 6.61
C TYR A 92 -2.97 10.63 6.13
N GLY A 93 -3.23 9.46 6.72
CA GLY A 93 -4.38 8.66 6.36
C GLY A 93 -4.42 7.29 7.01
N GLU A 94 -5.42 6.52 6.63
CA GLU A 94 -5.78 5.24 7.25
C GLU A 94 -4.97 4.08 6.66
N LEU A 95 -4.72 4.13 5.35
CA LEU A 95 -4.09 3.06 4.58
C LEU A 95 -2.89 3.60 3.80
N LEU A 96 -1.72 2.97 3.97
CA LEU A 96 -0.52 3.28 3.20
C LEU A 96 -0.32 2.25 2.09
N ILE A 97 -0.38 2.73 0.86
CA ILE A 97 -0.11 1.99 -0.35
C ILE A 97 1.27 2.39 -0.87
N VAL A 98 2.12 1.41 -1.11
CA VAL A 98 3.45 1.60 -1.67
C VAL A 98 3.48 1.09 -3.11
N GLY A 99 3.61 2.01 -4.07
CA GLY A 99 4.01 1.69 -5.42
C GLY A 99 5.48 1.26 -5.43
N LEU A 100 5.75 0.01 -5.79
CA LEU A 100 7.09 -0.56 -5.84
C LEU A 100 7.49 -0.77 -7.31
N ASN A 101 8.58 -0.14 -7.74
CA ASN A 101 9.07 -0.34 -9.11
C ASN A 101 9.40 -1.82 -9.37
N SER A 102 9.06 -2.32 -10.56
CA SER A 102 9.54 -3.60 -11.06
C SER A 102 11.06 -3.61 -11.25
N ASP A 103 11.64 -4.79 -11.41
CA ASP A 103 13.08 -4.91 -11.66
C ASP A 103 13.49 -4.24 -12.97
N ASP A 104 12.67 -4.34 -14.01
CA ASP A 104 12.96 -3.73 -15.31
C ASP A 104 12.76 -2.22 -15.31
N SER A 105 11.79 -1.69 -14.55
CA SER A 105 11.64 -0.25 -14.30
C SER A 105 12.91 0.30 -13.65
N ILE A 106 13.45 -0.39 -12.63
CA ILE A 106 14.68 0.03 -11.95
C ILE A 106 15.89 -0.03 -12.89
N LYS A 107 16.02 -1.08 -13.72
CA LYS A 107 17.12 -1.18 -14.71
C LYS A 107 17.13 -0.01 -15.68
N ARG A 108 15.96 0.40 -16.18
CA ARG A 108 15.86 1.55 -17.09
C ARG A 108 16.22 2.87 -16.40
N LEU A 109 15.81 3.04 -15.15
CA LEU A 109 16.04 4.27 -14.39
C LEU A 109 17.47 4.40 -13.83
N LYS A 110 18.09 3.29 -13.42
CA LYS A 110 19.37 3.29 -12.67
C LYS A 110 20.50 2.51 -13.33
N GLY A 111 20.24 1.87 -14.46
CA GLY A 111 21.19 1.04 -15.20
C GLY A 111 21.08 -0.46 -14.89
N SER A 112 21.72 -1.27 -15.73
CA SER A 112 21.63 -2.75 -15.73
C SER A 112 22.11 -3.43 -14.45
N ASN A 113 22.93 -2.76 -13.64
CA ASN A 113 23.47 -3.30 -12.38
C ASN A 113 22.50 -3.14 -11.19
N ARG A 114 21.27 -2.66 -11.43
CA ARG A 114 20.21 -2.49 -10.43
C ARG A 114 18.92 -3.17 -10.89
N PRO A 115 18.06 -3.62 -9.99
CA PRO A 115 18.18 -3.56 -8.52
C PRO A 115 19.17 -4.61 -7.96
N TYR A 116 19.58 -4.46 -6.70
CA TYR A 116 20.33 -5.51 -5.99
C TYR A 116 19.43 -6.65 -5.52
N HIS A 117 18.20 -6.30 -5.13
CA HIS A 117 17.17 -7.26 -4.74
C HIS A 117 16.04 -7.26 -5.77
N ASN A 118 15.61 -8.45 -6.18
CA ASN A 118 14.46 -8.57 -7.09
C ASN A 118 13.18 -8.05 -6.43
N PHE A 119 12.12 -7.90 -7.22
CA PHE A 119 10.84 -7.38 -6.75
C PHE A 119 10.30 -8.17 -5.55
N LYS A 120 10.34 -9.51 -5.60
CA LYS A 120 9.78 -10.37 -4.55
C LYS A 120 10.50 -10.14 -3.22
N ASP A 121 11.83 -10.06 -3.23
CA ASP A 121 12.63 -9.84 -2.03
C ASP A 121 12.35 -8.46 -1.42
N ARG A 122 12.27 -7.42 -2.26
CA ARG A 122 11.96 -6.05 -1.82
C ARG A 122 10.54 -5.95 -1.25
N ALA A 123 9.57 -6.58 -1.92
CA ALA A 123 8.18 -6.62 -1.47
C ALA A 123 8.04 -7.36 -0.14
N ALA A 124 8.70 -8.52 0.05
CA ALA A 124 8.66 -9.27 1.30
C ALA A 124 9.19 -8.46 2.50
N VAL A 125 10.26 -7.67 2.28
CA VAL A 125 10.78 -6.79 3.33
C VAL A 125 9.79 -5.67 3.67
N LEU A 126 9.15 -5.05 2.67
CA LEU A 126 8.13 -4.02 2.89
C LEU A 126 6.87 -4.58 3.55
N GLU A 127 6.47 -5.80 3.19
CA GLU A 127 5.29 -6.49 3.73
C GLU A 127 5.41 -6.69 5.25
N ALA A 128 6.63 -6.98 5.72
CA ALA A 128 6.95 -7.15 7.14
C ALA A 128 6.90 -5.82 7.93
N LEU A 129 6.86 -4.66 7.28
CA LEU A 129 6.75 -3.37 7.97
C LEU A 129 5.30 -3.09 8.36
N THR A 130 5.09 -2.79 9.64
CA THR A 130 3.76 -2.44 10.18
C THR A 130 3.18 -1.15 9.59
N ALA A 131 4.02 -0.31 9.00
CA ALA A 131 3.59 0.93 8.36
C ALA A 131 3.03 0.70 6.95
N VAL A 132 3.23 -0.45 6.32
CA VAL A 132 2.78 -0.70 4.94
C VAL A 132 1.55 -1.58 4.97
N ASP A 133 0.44 -1.11 4.39
CA ASP A 133 -0.79 -1.90 4.28
C ASP A 133 -0.84 -2.63 2.95
N TYR A 134 -0.49 -1.95 1.86
CA TYR A 134 -0.50 -2.54 0.52
C TYR A 134 0.74 -2.20 -0.29
N ILE A 135 1.12 -3.13 -1.17
CA ILE A 135 2.26 -3.03 -2.09
C ILE A 135 1.75 -3.36 -3.48
N ILE A 136 2.03 -2.49 -4.45
CA ILE A 136 1.63 -2.68 -5.84
C ILE A 136 2.85 -2.52 -6.74
N GLU A 137 3.12 -3.52 -7.57
CA GLU A 137 4.15 -3.43 -8.60
C GLU A 137 3.71 -2.47 -9.71
N PHE A 138 4.62 -1.62 -10.17
CA PHE A 138 4.44 -0.91 -11.44
C PHE A 138 5.70 -1.03 -12.29
N ASN A 139 5.51 -1.21 -13.59
CA ASN A 139 6.61 -1.46 -14.52
C ASN A 139 7.03 -0.22 -15.29
N GLU A 140 6.21 0.83 -15.33
CA GLU A 140 6.47 2.07 -16.04
C GLU A 140 7.63 2.86 -15.41
N ASP A 141 8.12 3.87 -16.15
CA ASP A 141 9.21 4.74 -15.67
C ASP A 141 8.72 5.71 -14.58
N THR A 142 7.41 6.00 -14.57
CA THR A 142 6.76 6.83 -13.56
C THR A 142 5.53 6.11 -13.00
N PRO A 143 5.12 6.40 -11.76
CA PRO A 143 3.94 5.80 -11.13
C PRO A 143 2.61 6.43 -11.61
N GLU A 144 2.62 7.28 -12.64
CA GLU A 144 1.49 8.15 -12.99
C GLU A 144 0.20 7.38 -13.28
N ASN A 145 0.27 6.32 -14.07
CA ASN A 145 -0.90 5.49 -14.39
C ASN A 145 -1.47 4.81 -13.15
N LEU A 146 -0.60 4.32 -12.27
CA LEU A 146 -1.01 3.71 -11.02
C LEU A 146 -1.68 4.74 -10.10
N ILE A 147 -1.13 5.95 -9.99
CA ILE A 147 -1.73 7.06 -9.24
C ILE A 147 -3.11 7.40 -9.81
N LYS A 148 -3.26 7.49 -11.14
CA LYS A 148 -4.55 7.77 -11.79
C LYS A 148 -5.57 6.67 -11.51
N THR A 149 -5.14 5.42 -11.51
CA THR A 149 -6.02 4.28 -11.26
C THR A 149 -6.50 4.25 -9.81
N LEU A 150 -5.59 4.45 -8.86
CA LEU A 150 -5.92 4.41 -7.42
C LEU A 150 -6.60 5.69 -6.93
N THR A 151 -6.27 6.84 -7.53
CA THR A 151 -6.68 8.19 -7.10
C THR A 151 -6.61 8.36 -5.58
N PRO A 152 -5.39 8.26 -4.99
CA PRO A 152 -5.21 8.34 -3.55
C PRO A 152 -5.61 9.73 -3.02
N LYS A 153 -6.01 9.79 -1.74
CA LYS A 153 -6.32 11.06 -1.06
C LYS A 153 -5.08 11.86 -0.73
N VAL A 154 -3.97 11.19 -0.41
CA VAL A 154 -2.70 11.85 -0.14
C VAL A 154 -1.58 11.21 -0.95
N LEU A 155 -0.88 12.01 -1.75
CA LEU A 155 0.33 11.61 -2.46
C LEU A 155 1.56 12.12 -1.73
N ILE A 156 2.44 11.21 -1.32
CA ILE A 156 3.63 11.54 -0.54
C ILE A 156 4.90 11.24 -1.30
N LYS A 157 5.80 12.23 -1.36
CA LYS A 157 7.19 12.04 -1.78
C LYS A 157 8.19 12.49 -0.73
N GLY A 158 9.17 11.63 -0.46
CA GLY A 158 10.34 11.99 0.33
C GLY A 158 11.42 12.59 -0.56
N GLY A 159 12.05 13.69 -0.15
CA GLY A 159 13.08 14.33 -0.97
C GLY A 159 13.09 15.85 -0.93
N ASP A 160 13.99 16.40 -1.73
CA ASP A 160 14.06 17.84 -2.05
C ASP A 160 13.20 18.16 -3.28
N TYR A 161 12.03 17.52 -3.38
CA TYR A 161 11.08 17.78 -4.46
C TYR A 161 10.29 19.06 -4.18
N THR A 162 9.82 19.72 -5.23
CA THR A 162 8.71 20.70 -5.11
C THR A 162 7.42 20.04 -5.59
N LYS A 163 6.25 20.54 -5.15
CA LYS A 163 4.97 19.89 -5.46
C LYS A 163 4.76 19.76 -6.97
N GLU A 164 5.20 20.76 -7.72
CA GLU A 164 5.08 20.86 -9.18
C GLU A 164 5.95 19.83 -9.91
N THR A 165 6.98 19.30 -9.25
CA THR A 165 7.88 18.27 -9.81
C THR A 165 7.43 16.84 -9.48
N VAL A 166 6.43 16.67 -8.62
CA VAL A 166 5.92 15.36 -8.22
C VAL A 166 4.94 14.85 -9.28
N VAL A 167 5.34 13.79 -9.98
CA VAL A 167 4.47 13.12 -10.96
C VAL A 167 3.18 12.65 -10.30
N GLY A 168 2.04 13.04 -10.87
CA GLY A 168 0.70 12.73 -10.39
C GLY A 168 0.11 13.73 -9.38
N SER A 169 0.86 14.77 -8.99
CA SER A 169 0.36 15.79 -8.07
C SER A 169 -0.84 16.54 -8.62
N ASP A 170 -0.79 16.93 -9.90
CA ASP A 170 -1.86 17.61 -10.61
C ASP A 170 -3.15 16.78 -10.65
N TRP A 171 -3.02 15.46 -10.88
CA TRP A 171 -4.15 14.55 -10.86
C TRP A 171 -4.77 14.46 -9.49
N VAL A 172 -3.97 14.21 -8.45
CA VAL A 172 -4.46 14.03 -7.08
C VAL A 172 -5.17 15.29 -6.58
N GLU A 173 -4.59 16.47 -6.78
CA GLU A 173 -5.19 17.74 -6.37
C GLU A 173 -6.49 18.04 -7.14
N LYS A 174 -6.54 17.76 -8.44
CA LYS A 174 -7.77 17.92 -9.26
C LYS A 174 -8.91 17.01 -8.79
N HIS A 175 -8.60 15.87 -8.17
CA HIS A 175 -9.57 14.91 -7.63
C HIS A 175 -9.80 15.08 -6.12
N GLY A 176 -9.42 16.23 -5.56
CA GLY A 176 -9.70 16.59 -4.18
C GLY A 176 -8.82 15.91 -3.14
N GLY A 177 -7.66 15.39 -3.55
CA GLY A 177 -6.59 14.96 -2.66
C GLY A 177 -5.53 16.05 -2.47
N GLU A 178 -4.43 15.70 -1.80
CA GLU A 178 -3.29 16.60 -1.59
C GLU A 178 -1.94 15.93 -1.83
N THR A 179 -0.94 16.72 -2.22
CA THR A 179 0.45 16.28 -2.32
C THR A 179 1.27 16.84 -1.17
N VAL A 180 1.97 15.94 -0.47
CA VAL A 180 2.84 16.25 0.69
C VAL A 180 4.27 15.83 0.37
N ILE A 181 5.21 16.72 0.71
CA ILE A 181 6.64 16.45 0.59
C ILE A 181 7.22 16.30 1.99
N ILE A 182 7.90 15.17 2.21
CA ILE A 182 8.53 14.86 3.48
C ILE A 182 10.03 15.09 3.33
N PRO A 183 10.62 15.97 4.16
CA PRO A 183 12.06 16.18 4.14
C PRO A 183 12.84 14.88 4.36
N LEU A 184 13.96 14.73 3.68
CA LEU A 184 14.82 13.57 3.90
C LEU A 184 15.43 13.61 5.30
N LEU A 185 15.58 12.44 5.90
CA LEU A 185 16.38 12.30 7.11
C LEU A 185 17.86 12.45 6.74
N GLU A 186 18.52 13.51 7.23
CA GLU A 186 19.92 13.81 6.93
C GLU A 186 20.84 12.60 7.18
N GLY A 187 21.83 12.41 6.29
CA GLY A 187 22.84 11.35 6.41
C GLY A 187 22.40 9.94 5.98
N HIS A 188 21.14 9.72 5.62
CA HIS A 188 20.62 8.38 5.30
C HIS A 188 20.12 8.25 3.86
N SER A 189 21.03 7.98 2.92
CA SER A 189 20.68 7.55 1.54
C SER A 189 21.41 6.26 1.16
N THR A 190 20.79 5.46 0.29
CA THR A 190 21.40 4.22 -0.24
C THR A 190 22.74 4.51 -0.92
N THR A 191 22.86 5.67 -1.57
CA THR A 191 24.09 6.12 -2.23
C THR A 191 25.18 6.48 -1.23
N ALA A 192 24.83 7.08 -0.08
CA ALA A 192 25.77 7.37 0.99
C ALA A 192 26.30 6.10 1.65
N ILE A 193 25.43 5.12 1.94
CA ILE A 193 25.81 3.84 2.56
C ILE A 193 26.79 3.06 1.66
N LEU A 194 26.61 3.08 0.34
CA LEU A 194 27.49 2.39 -0.60
C LEU A 194 28.83 3.12 -0.81
N LYS A 195 28.85 4.46 -0.74
CA LYS A 195 30.11 5.23 -0.80
C LYS A 195 30.98 5.01 0.43
N ASP A 196 30.38 4.77 1.60
CA ASP A 196 31.13 4.56 2.84
C ASP A 196 31.87 3.22 2.86
N LYS A 197 31.31 2.17 2.25
CA LYS A 197 31.99 0.87 2.10
C LYS A 197 33.22 0.90 1.18
N ASN A 198 33.34 1.88 0.28
CA ASN A 198 34.49 2.03 -0.61
C ASN A 198 35.64 2.87 -0.01
N LYS A 199 35.51 3.39 1.21
CA LYS A 199 36.60 4.08 1.93
C LYS A 199 37.38 3.18 2.89
N GLY A 200 37.05 1.89 2.94
CA GLY A 200 37.66 0.89 3.81
C GLY A 200 38.42 -0.22 3.08
N ASN A 201 39.14 0.12 2.00
CA ASN A 201 40.17 -0.74 1.39
C ASN A 201 41.40 0.11 1.06
#